data_AF-A0A4U1JD81-F1
#
_entry.id   AF-A0A4U1JD81-F1
#
_cell.length_a   1.000
_cell.length_b   1.000
_cell.length_c   1.000
_cell.angle_alpha   90.00
_cell.angle_beta   90.00
_cell.angle_gamma   90.00
#
_symmetry.space_group_name_H-M   'P 1'
#
loop_
_entity.id
_entity.type
_entity.pdbx_description
1 polymer ?
#
loop_
_entity_poly.entity_id
_entity_poly.type
_entity_poly.pdbx_seq_one_letter_code
_entity_poly.pdbx_strand_id
1 'polypeptide(L)'
;MQSVTIGPLGKQDIGCAALDKTGATTTAPPKPSWSRMARVCEGSAYGKCAPDEHCAPKPSADFRQCVYLTGLHACPAEGYVEQFVLYEEFKDERICTACTCGAPQGSSCSSEISLFADAACTTSPWIASAGSDGPTCHDVASKGRALGAKTAAPPVYHAGSCAPAGGDVEGEVALAGPRTLCCLV
;
A
#
# COMPACT_ATOMS: atom_id res chain seq x y z
N MET A 1 39.44 -42.81 1.43
CA MET A 1 38.84 -41.50 1.07
C MET A 1 38.83 -40.60 2.30
N GLN A 2 38.85 -39.27 2.13
CA GLN A 2 38.85 -38.30 3.25
C GLN A 2 37.66 -37.33 3.19
N SER A 3 37.15 -37.00 2.01
CA SER A 3 35.99 -36.11 1.83
C SER A 3 35.13 -36.53 0.63
N VAL A 4 33.87 -36.09 0.62
CA VAL A 4 32.94 -36.22 -0.51
C VAL A 4 32.46 -34.85 -0.94
N THR A 5 32.47 -34.59 -2.24
CA THR A 5 31.96 -33.36 -2.84
C THR A 5 30.64 -33.62 -3.55
N ILE A 6 29.64 -32.81 -3.24
CA ILE A 6 28.38 -32.72 -3.99
C ILE A 6 28.37 -31.39 -4.73
N GLY A 7 27.94 -31.41 -5.99
CA GLY A 7 27.79 -30.19 -6.77
C GLY A 7 26.85 -29.20 -6.06
N PRO A 8 27.07 -27.89 -6.18
CA PRO A 8 26.22 -26.91 -5.50
C PRO A 8 24.76 -27.10 -5.95
N LEU A 9 23.85 -27.19 -4.98
CA LEU A 9 22.42 -27.18 -5.27
C LEU A 9 22.05 -25.78 -5.73
N GLY A 10 21.80 -25.63 -7.03
CA GLY A 10 21.26 -24.40 -7.58
C GLY A 10 19.85 -24.15 -7.05
N LYS A 11 19.58 -22.91 -6.64
CA LYS A 11 18.23 -22.43 -6.39
C LYS A 11 17.88 -21.36 -7.42
N GLN A 12 16.67 -21.44 -7.95
CA GLN A 12 16.12 -20.41 -8.83
C GLN A 12 14.75 -20.02 -8.31
N ASP A 13 14.68 -18.86 -7.69
CA ASP A 13 13.43 -18.29 -7.23
C ASP A 13 12.75 -17.60 -8.41
N ILE A 14 11.56 -18.06 -8.80
CA ILE A 14 10.83 -17.54 -9.97
C ILE A 14 10.16 -16.18 -9.66
N GLY A 15 10.22 -15.74 -8.40
CA GLY A 15 9.74 -14.45 -7.92
C GLY A 15 8.85 -14.59 -6.69
N CYS A 16 8.54 -13.46 -6.07
CA CYS A 16 7.52 -13.39 -5.04
C CYS A 16 6.28 -12.73 -5.62
N ALA A 17 5.20 -13.49 -5.79
CA ALA A 17 3.92 -12.93 -6.14
C ALA A 17 3.21 -12.46 -4.86
N ALA A 18 2.71 -11.22 -4.87
CA ALA A 18 1.75 -10.80 -3.86
C ALA A 18 0.59 -11.81 -3.88
N LEU A 19 0.31 -12.45 -2.75
CA LEU A 19 -0.83 -13.35 -2.60
C LEU A 19 -2.11 -12.52 -2.51
N ASP A 20 -2.43 -11.76 -3.55
CA ASP A 20 -3.72 -11.12 -3.64
C ASP A 20 -4.74 -12.13 -4.18
N LYS A 21 -5.07 -13.14 -3.35
CA LYS A 21 -6.05 -14.17 -3.72
C LYS A 21 -7.47 -13.62 -3.82
N THR A 22 -7.71 -12.37 -3.45
CA THR A 22 -9.07 -11.78 -3.38
C THR A 22 -9.20 -10.35 -3.93
N GLY A 23 -8.11 -9.66 -4.30
CA GLY A 23 -8.16 -8.28 -4.82
C GLY A 23 -8.59 -7.24 -3.78
N ALA A 24 -8.43 -7.51 -2.48
CA ALA A 24 -9.21 -6.88 -1.42
C ALA A 24 -8.43 -6.38 -0.20
N THR A 25 -7.09 -6.25 -0.28
CA THR A 25 -6.29 -5.83 0.88
C THR A 25 -6.10 -4.32 1.02
N THR A 26 -6.46 -3.51 0.02
CA THR A 26 -6.50 -2.06 0.19
C THR A 26 -7.85 -1.67 0.78
N THR A 27 -7.87 -1.46 2.11
CA THR A 27 -8.99 -0.71 2.70
C THR A 27 -8.94 0.68 2.11
N ALA A 28 -9.92 1.01 1.27
CA ALA A 28 -10.00 2.33 0.66
C ALA A 28 -9.97 3.41 1.76
N PRO A 29 -9.29 4.54 1.53
CA PRO A 29 -9.33 5.63 2.50
C PRO A 29 -10.78 6.05 2.74
N PRO A 30 -11.13 6.50 3.96
CA PRO A 30 -12.48 6.96 4.24
C PRO A 30 -12.86 8.06 3.26
N LYS A 31 -14.10 7.98 2.77
CA LYS A 31 -14.64 8.97 1.84
C LYS A 31 -14.59 10.36 2.48
N PRO A 32 -14.13 11.40 1.77
CA PRO A 32 -14.08 12.75 2.31
C PRO A 32 -15.49 13.25 2.64
N SER A 33 -15.58 14.13 3.63
CA SER A 33 -16.82 14.78 4.05
C SER A 33 -16.57 16.26 4.31
N TRP A 34 -17.58 17.08 4.08
CA TRP A 34 -17.52 18.51 4.38
C TRP A 34 -17.52 18.75 5.89
N SER A 35 -16.55 19.55 6.38
CA SER A 35 -16.52 20.03 7.76
C SER A 35 -17.50 21.17 8.01
N ARG A 36 -17.85 21.92 6.95
CA ARG A 36 -18.76 23.06 7.00
C ARG A 36 -19.62 23.07 5.75
N MET A 37 -20.90 23.33 5.95
CA MET A 37 -21.88 23.50 4.89
C MET A 37 -22.67 24.78 5.17
N ALA A 38 -23.16 25.44 4.13
CA ALA A 38 -24.09 26.55 4.27
C ALA A 38 -25.30 26.34 3.36
N ARG A 39 -26.43 26.88 3.78
CA ARG A 39 -27.64 26.98 2.96
C ARG A 39 -27.78 28.44 2.55
N VAL A 40 -27.74 28.70 1.24
CA VAL A 40 -28.00 30.02 0.68
C VAL A 40 -29.48 30.08 0.32
N CYS A 41 -30.16 31.11 0.80
CA CYS A 41 -31.55 31.39 0.46
C CYS A 41 -31.59 32.73 -0.27
N GLU A 42 -32.32 32.77 -1.38
CA GLU A 42 -32.66 34.02 -2.06
C GLU A 42 -34.00 34.50 -1.52
N GLY A 43 -34.10 35.79 -1.23
CA GLY A 43 -35.32 36.41 -0.75
C GLY A 43 -35.46 37.80 -1.33
N SER A 44 -36.68 38.15 -1.73
CA SER A 44 -37.04 39.49 -2.16
C SER A 44 -37.90 40.17 -1.10
N ALA A 45 -37.72 41.47 -0.92
CA ALA A 45 -38.56 42.28 -0.06
C ALA A 45 -39.23 43.39 -0.86
N TYR A 46 -40.51 43.63 -0.58
CA TYR A 46 -41.23 44.80 -1.09
C TYR A 46 -40.97 45.98 -0.14
N GLY A 47 -40.46 47.09 -0.67
CA GLY A 47 -40.14 48.27 0.13
C GLY A 47 -39.84 49.51 -0.72
N LYS A 48 -39.62 50.65 -0.05
CA LYS A 48 -39.13 51.88 -0.69
C LYS A 48 -37.63 52.04 -0.36
N CYS A 49 -36.79 51.39 -1.15
CA CYS A 49 -35.34 51.59 -1.11
C CYS A 49 -34.95 52.76 -2.02
N ALA A 50 -33.78 53.36 -1.81
CA ALA A 50 -33.28 54.40 -2.70
C ALA A 50 -33.02 53.86 -4.12
N PRO A 51 -32.90 54.72 -5.16
CA PRO A 51 -32.73 54.27 -6.55
C PRO A 51 -31.53 53.33 -6.79
N ASP A 52 -30.47 53.45 -6.00
CA ASP A 52 -29.24 52.66 -6.09
C ASP A 52 -29.14 51.57 -5.00
N GLU A 53 -30.27 51.23 -4.37
CA GLU A 53 -30.35 50.23 -3.30
C GLU A 53 -31.23 49.04 -3.68
N HIS A 54 -30.89 47.87 -3.14
CA HIS A 54 -31.71 46.68 -3.27
C HIS A 54 -32.41 46.35 -1.95
N CYS A 55 -33.73 46.21 -1.99
CA CYS A 55 -34.51 45.83 -0.82
C CYS A 55 -34.26 44.36 -0.47
N ALA A 56 -33.48 44.13 0.59
CA ALA A 56 -33.24 42.80 1.12
C ALA A 56 -34.15 42.53 2.33
N PRO A 57 -34.69 41.31 2.46
CA PRO A 57 -35.43 40.93 3.66
C PRO A 57 -34.52 40.91 4.88
N LYS A 58 -35.03 41.34 6.02
CA LYS A 58 -34.31 41.21 7.30
C LYS A 58 -34.08 39.72 7.56
N PRO A 59 -32.84 39.30 7.91
CA PRO A 59 -32.57 37.90 8.19
C PRO A 59 -33.33 37.43 9.44
N SER A 60 -33.79 36.17 9.43
CA SER A 60 -34.28 35.52 10.64
C SER A 60 -33.12 35.23 11.60
N ALA A 61 -33.41 34.90 12.86
CA ALA A 61 -32.37 34.67 13.87
C ALA A 61 -31.34 33.59 13.48
N ASP A 62 -31.72 32.63 12.63
CA ASP A 62 -30.86 31.52 12.20
C ASP A 62 -30.08 31.81 10.91
N PHE A 63 -30.36 32.92 10.24
CA PHE A 63 -29.73 33.29 8.97
C PHE A 63 -28.95 34.59 9.10
N ARG A 64 -27.95 34.74 8.23
CA ARG A 64 -27.22 35.99 8.04
C ARG A 64 -27.60 36.57 6.69
N GLN A 65 -27.61 37.89 6.60
CA GLN A 65 -27.76 38.57 5.33
C GLN A 65 -26.40 38.64 4.65
N CYS A 66 -26.30 38.03 3.48
CA CYS A 66 -25.05 37.93 2.73
C CYS A 66 -25.30 38.17 1.23
N VAL A 67 -24.27 38.67 0.55
CA VAL A 67 -24.18 38.62 -0.90
C VAL A 67 -23.33 37.42 -1.30
N TYR A 68 -23.74 36.69 -2.33
CA TYR A 68 -23.01 35.52 -2.82
C TYR A 68 -22.45 35.79 -4.23
N LEU A 69 -21.22 35.36 -4.47
CA LEU A 69 -20.57 35.45 -5.77
C LEU A 69 -19.98 34.10 -6.17
N THR A 70 -20.11 33.78 -7.46
CA THR A 70 -19.44 32.64 -8.09
C THR A 70 -17.95 32.90 -8.18
N GLY A 71 -17.12 32.03 -7.63
CA GLY A 71 -15.67 32.17 -7.64
C GLY A 71 -15.09 32.63 -6.30
N LEU A 72 -13.78 32.85 -6.32
CA LEU A 72 -13.04 33.44 -5.21
C LEU A 72 -13.02 34.96 -5.39
N HIS A 73 -13.61 35.67 -4.44
CA HIS A 73 -13.69 37.13 -4.45
C HIS A 73 -13.27 37.70 -3.09
N ALA A 74 -12.80 38.94 -3.11
CA ALA A 74 -12.63 39.71 -1.88
C ALA A 74 -13.98 40.32 -1.48
N CYS A 75 -14.28 40.31 -0.18
CA CYS A 75 -15.43 41.02 0.32
C CYS A 75 -15.21 42.54 0.34
N PRO A 76 -16.27 43.36 0.21
CA PRO A 76 -16.17 44.81 0.35
C PRO A 76 -15.55 45.23 1.69
N ALA A 77 -14.93 46.42 1.71
CA ALA A 77 -14.31 46.95 2.92
C ALA A 77 -15.31 47.42 3.99
N GLU A 78 -16.57 47.64 3.61
CA GLU A 78 -17.63 48.12 4.49
C GLU A 78 -18.93 47.34 4.27
N GLY A 79 -19.73 47.22 5.33
CA GLY A 79 -21.00 46.49 5.32
C GLY A 79 -20.82 44.97 5.32
N TYR A 80 -20.56 44.39 4.15
CA TYR A 80 -20.44 42.95 3.95
C TYR A 80 -19.00 42.45 4.12
N VAL A 81 -18.42 42.66 5.30
CA VAL A 81 -16.98 42.41 5.53
C VAL A 81 -16.66 40.97 5.95
N GLU A 82 -17.63 40.21 6.44
CA GLU A 82 -17.39 38.85 6.92
C GLU A 82 -17.37 37.87 5.74
N GLN A 83 -16.20 37.27 5.48
CA GLN A 83 -16.01 36.40 4.33
C GLN A 83 -16.14 34.91 4.68
N PHE A 84 -16.89 34.19 3.86
CA PHE A 84 -16.91 32.73 3.83
C PHE A 84 -16.66 32.23 2.41
N VAL A 85 -15.63 31.39 2.25
CA VAL A 85 -15.39 30.65 1.01
C VAL A 85 -15.87 29.23 1.19
N LEU A 86 -16.75 28.79 0.30
CA LEU A 86 -17.33 27.46 0.26
C LEU A 86 -17.12 26.87 -1.12
N TYR A 87 -17.30 25.55 -1.26
CA TYR A 87 -17.12 24.82 -2.49
C TYR A 87 -18.34 23.93 -2.73
N GLU A 88 -18.75 23.81 -3.98
CA GLU A 88 -19.95 23.03 -4.35
C GLU A 88 -19.67 21.53 -4.36
N GLU A 89 -18.46 21.17 -4.77
CA GLU A 89 -18.06 19.79 -4.93
C GLU A 89 -16.57 19.60 -4.60
N PHE A 90 -16.18 18.34 -4.44
CA PHE A 90 -14.78 17.95 -4.38
C PHE A 90 -14.56 16.74 -5.28
N LYS A 91 -13.36 16.65 -5.83
CA LYS A 91 -12.87 15.48 -6.54
C LYS A 91 -11.85 14.78 -5.65
N ASP A 92 -12.15 13.54 -5.28
CA ASP A 92 -11.21 12.70 -4.56
C ASP A 92 -10.31 12.00 -5.57
N GLU A 93 -9.07 12.45 -5.68
CA GLU A 93 -8.05 11.88 -6.57
C GLU A 93 -7.08 10.99 -5.81
N ARG A 94 -7.38 10.70 -4.53
CA ARG A 94 -6.53 9.84 -3.71
C ARG A 94 -6.56 8.41 -4.24
N ILE A 95 -5.39 7.84 -4.40
CA ILE A 95 -5.17 6.47 -4.85
C ILE A 95 -4.15 5.78 -3.94
N CYS A 96 -4.18 4.45 -3.90
CA CYS A 96 -3.12 3.69 -3.25
C CYS A 96 -1.99 3.41 -4.24
N THR A 97 -0.73 3.50 -3.79
CA THR A 97 0.41 3.00 -4.55
C THR A 97 0.27 1.50 -4.79
N ALA A 98 0.78 1.02 -5.92
CA ALA A 98 0.71 -0.39 -6.26
C ALA A 98 1.44 -1.24 -5.20
N CYS A 99 0.79 -2.31 -4.76
CA CYS A 99 1.42 -3.29 -3.88
C CYS A 99 2.51 -4.03 -4.66
N THR A 100 3.72 -4.06 -4.11
CA THR A 100 4.85 -4.79 -4.68
C THR A 100 5.47 -5.71 -3.65
N CYS A 101 6.16 -6.74 -4.16
CA CYS A 101 6.93 -7.66 -3.34
C CYS A 101 8.41 -7.52 -3.70
N GLY A 102 9.26 -7.43 -2.68
CA GLY A 102 10.71 -7.46 -2.86
C GLY A 102 11.21 -8.82 -3.34
N ALA A 103 12.53 -8.91 -3.55
CA ALA A 103 13.18 -10.17 -3.85
C ALA A 103 12.93 -11.21 -2.74
N PRO A 104 12.70 -12.50 -3.07
CA PRO A 104 12.63 -13.57 -2.09
C PRO A 104 13.90 -13.63 -1.23
N GLN A 105 13.72 -13.75 0.08
CA GLN A 105 14.76 -13.86 1.08
C GLN A 105 14.55 -15.14 1.90
N GLY A 106 15.64 -15.81 2.25
CA GLY A 106 15.59 -17.03 3.06
C GLY A 106 15.10 -18.29 2.33
N SER A 107 15.03 -18.27 0.99
CA SER A 107 14.82 -19.49 0.20
C SER A 107 16.04 -20.41 0.31
N SER A 108 15.81 -21.72 0.37
CA SER A 108 16.90 -22.70 0.37
C SER A 108 16.49 -23.98 -0.36
N CYS A 109 17.48 -24.74 -0.81
CA CYS A 109 17.29 -26.06 -1.39
C CYS A 109 18.17 -27.04 -0.62
N SER A 110 17.61 -28.17 -0.19
CA SER A 110 18.34 -29.18 0.58
C SER A 110 18.18 -30.57 -0.01
N SER A 111 19.21 -31.39 0.03
CA SER A 111 19.18 -32.81 -0.34
C SER A 111 19.91 -33.62 0.72
N GLU A 112 19.41 -34.82 1.00
CA GLU A 112 20.08 -35.78 1.86
C GLU A 112 20.97 -36.72 1.04
N ILE A 113 22.23 -36.86 1.42
CA ILE A 113 23.19 -37.80 0.84
C ILE A 113 23.44 -38.94 1.80
N SER A 114 23.43 -40.16 1.27
CA SER A 114 23.78 -41.38 1.99
C SER A 114 24.98 -42.06 1.36
N LEU A 115 25.96 -42.44 2.19
CA LEU A 115 27.18 -43.13 1.79
C LEU A 115 27.24 -44.53 2.43
N PHE A 116 27.36 -45.55 1.59
CA PHE A 116 27.32 -46.96 2.00
C PHE A 116 28.70 -47.63 1.83
N ALA A 117 29.02 -48.55 2.74
CA ALA A 117 30.27 -49.31 2.66
C ALA A 117 30.20 -50.45 1.63
N ASP A 118 29.00 -50.93 1.34
CA ASP A 118 28.70 -51.96 0.35
C ASP A 118 28.14 -51.37 -0.95
N ALA A 119 28.21 -52.13 -2.04
CA ALA A 119 27.68 -51.73 -3.34
C ALA A 119 26.14 -51.86 -3.45
N ALA A 120 25.49 -52.58 -2.53
CA ALA A 120 24.06 -52.87 -2.56
C ALA A 120 23.22 -51.85 -1.76
N CYS A 121 23.84 -50.83 -1.16
CA CYS A 121 23.19 -49.83 -0.30
C CYS A 121 22.46 -50.43 0.92
N THR A 122 23.02 -51.50 1.51
CA THR A 122 22.36 -52.27 2.59
C THR A 122 22.96 -52.01 3.97
N THR A 123 24.21 -51.59 4.05
CA THR A 123 24.87 -51.23 5.31
C THR A 123 24.35 -49.91 5.85
N SER A 124 24.54 -49.66 7.15
CA SER A 124 24.17 -48.37 7.75
C SER A 124 24.92 -47.23 7.03
N PRO A 125 24.20 -46.30 6.37
CA PRO A 125 24.84 -45.22 5.66
C PRO A 125 25.38 -44.19 6.65
N TRP A 126 26.41 -43.47 6.21
CA TRP A 126 26.65 -42.16 6.78
C TRP A 126 25.83 -41.14 6.01
N ILE A 127 25.14 -40.27 6.73
CA ILE A 127 24.18 -39.32 6.19
C ILE A 127 24.72 -37.91 6.36
N ALA A 128 24.60 -37.10 5.32
CA ALA A 128 24.86 -35.67 5.37
C ALA A 128 23.82 -34.90 4.56
N SER A 129 23.54 -33.67 4.96
CA SER A 129 22.68 -32.76 4.21
C SER A 129 23.54 -31.82 3.37
N ALA A 130 23.26 -31.75 2.08
CA ALA A 130 23.76 -30.68 1.22
C ALA A 130 22.68 -29.61 1.07
N GLY A 131 23.09 -28.34 1.18
CA GLY A 131 22.23 -27.18 1.05
C GLY A 131 22.72 -26.23 -0.04
N SER A 132 21.84 -25.40 -0.59
CA SER A 132 22.19 -24.31 -1.52
C SER A 132 23.05 -23.21 -0.88
N ASP A 133 23.00 -23.12 0.45
CA ASP A 133 23.67 -22.15 1.33
C ASP A 133 24.75 -22.80 2.21
N GLY A 134 24.90 -24.12 2.11
CA GLY A 134 25.82 -24.92 2.91
C GLY A 134 27.11 -25.32 2.17
N PRO A 135 28.04 -25.99 2.87
CA PRO A 135 29.28 -26.46 2.28
C PRO A 135 29.02 -27.54 1.23
N THR A 136 29.78 -27.51 0.12
CA THR A 136 29.73 -28.51 -0.96
C THR A 136 30.62 -29.72 -0.70
N CYS A 137 31.44 -29.67 0.35
CA CYS A 137 32.39 -30.70 0.72
C CYS A 137 32.16 -31.11 2.17
N HIS A 138 32.00 -32.41 2.40
CA HIS A 138 31.85 -32.96 3.74
C HIS A 138 33.00 -33.92 4.07
N ASP A 139 33.53 -33.78 5.29
CA ASP A 139 34.55 -34.67 5.81
C ASP A 139 33.95 -36.02 6.20
N VAL A 140 34.64 -37.09 5.82
CA VAL A 140 34.25 -38.45 6.19
C VAL A 140 34.94 -38.80 7.51
N ALA A 141 34.15 -39.00 8.57
CA ALA A 141 34.59 -39.13 9.96
C ALA A 141 35.64 -40.23 10.25
N SER A 142 35.91 -41.13 9.30
CA SER A 142 36.98 -42.12 9.40
C SER A 142 37.85 -42.12 8.13
N LYS A 143 39.10 -41.67 8.29
CA LYS A 143 40.10 -41.79 7.23
C LYS A 143 40.24 -43.27 6.84
N GLY A 144 40.01 -43.56 5.56
CA GLY A 144 40.13 -44.93 5.04
C GLY A 144 38.85 -45.77 5.05
N ARG A 145 37.69 -45.19 5.40
CA ARG A 145 36.40 -45.89 5.25
C ARG A 145 36.20 -46.36 3.80
N ALA A 146 35.77 -47.61 3.64
CA ALA A 146 35.37 -48.17 2.36
C ALA A 146 34.04 -47.53 1.91
N LEU A 147 33.95 -47.21 0.63
CA LEU A 147 32.72 -46.71 0.00
C LEU A 147 32.40 -47.59 -1.19
N GLY A 148 31.26 -48.29 -1.10
CA GLY A 148 30.75 -49.15 -2.14
C GLY A 148 29.68 -48.47 -2.99
N ALA A 149 28.88 -47.58 -2.39
CA ALA A 149 27.81 -46.87 -3.09
C ALA A 149 27.49 -45.50 -2.45
N LYS A 150 26.82 -44.64 -3.23
CA LYS A 150 26.27 -43.37 -2.79
C LYS A 150 24.87 -43.17 -3.35
N THR A 151 23.98 -42.58 -2.58
CA THR A 151 22.65 -42.15 -3.03
C THR A 151 22.41 -40.71 -2.59
N ALA A 152 21.52 -40.02 -3.29
CA ALA A 152 21.05 -38.70 -2.92
C ALA A 152 19.53 -38.65 -3.07
N ALA A 153 18.86 -38.11 -2.08
CA ALA A 153 17.43 -37.84 -2.15
C ALA A 153 17.16 -36.71 -3.17
N PRO A 154 15.99 -36.70 -3.82
CA PRO A 154 15.57 -35.55 -4.62
C PRO A 154 15.69 -34.25 -3.81
N PRO A 155 16.23 -33.16 -4.39
CA PRO A 155 16.30 -31.88 -3.69
C PRO A 155 14.92 -31.39 -3.28
N VAL A 156 14.82 -30.88 -2.05
CA VAL A 156 13.63 -30.27 -1.47
C VAL A 156 13.82 -28.76 -1.44
N TYR A 157 12.88 -28.05 -2.03
CA TYR A 157 12.87 -26.59 -2.02
C TYR A 157 12.09 -26.07 -0.81
N HIS A 158 12.72 -25.18 -0.06
CA HIS A 158 12.14 -24.45 1.06
C HIS A 158 11.85 -23.02 0.60
N ALA A 159 10.57 -22.68 0.58
CA ALA A 159 10.15 -21.36 0.15
C ALA A 159 10.62 -20.28 1.14
N GLY A 160 11.23 -19.23 0.60
CA GLY A 160 11.54 -18.01 1.34
C GLY A 160 10.30 -17.11 1.53
N SER A 161 10.56 -15.92 2.05
CA SER A 161 9.56 -14.85 2.19
C SER A 161 10.03 -13.59 1.47
N CYS A 162 9.12 -12.67 1.17
CA CYS A 162 9.47 -11.37 0.62
C CYS A 162 8.89 -10.25 1.48
N ALA A 163 9.62 -9.14 1.54
CA ALA A 163 9.13 -7.93 2.18
C ALA A 163 8.05 -7.29 1.28
N PRO A 164 6.86 -6.95 1.83
CA PRO A 164 5.86 -6.17 1.11
C PRO A 164 6.24 -4.69 1.04
N ALA A 165 5.78 -3.99 0.01
CA ALA A 165 5.87 -2.53 -0.11
C ALA A 165 4.66 -1.95 -0.87
N GLY A 166 4.43 -0.64 -0.70
CA GLY A 166 3.31 0.09 -1.30
C GLY A 166 2.05 0.10 -0.43
N GLY A 167 0.93 0.53 -1.01
CA GLY A 167 -0.33 0.76 -0.30
C GLY A 167 -0.43 2.15 0.35
N ASP A 168 0.60 2.98 0.22
CA ASP A 168 0.58 4.38 0.64
C ASP A 168 -0.46 5.17 -0.16
N VAL A 169 -1.13 6.11 0.49
CA VAL A 169 -2.10 6.99 -0.17
C VAL A 169 -1.35 8.14 -0.83
N GLU A 170 -1.51 8.26 -2.15
CA GLU A 170 -1.05 9.38 -2.96
C GLU A 170 -2.24 10.16 -3.50
N GLY A 171 -1.99 11.38 -3.99
CA GLY A 171 -3.02 12.28 -4.49
C GLY A 171 -3.68 13.10 -3.38
N GLU A 172 -4.70 13.86 -3.75
CA GLU A 172 -5.36 14.81 -2.86
C GLU A 172 -6.87 14.90 -3.12
N VAL A 173 -7.56 15.63 -2.26
CA VAL A 173 -8.97 15.99 -2.46
C VAL A 173 -9.01 17.42 -2.99
N ALA A 174 -9.30 17.56 -4.28
CA ALA A 174 -9.38 18.86 -4.93
C ALA A 174 -10.78 19.46 -4.78
N LEU A 175 -10.87 20.67 -4.23
CA LEU A 175 -12.14 21.39 -4.10
C LEU A 175 -12.50 22.13 -5.41
N ALA A 176 -13.77 22.10 -5.80
CA ALA A 176 -14.24 22.71 -7.04
C ALA A 176 -15.53 23.51 -6.83
N GLY A 177 -15.83 24.40 -7.78
CA GLY A 177 -16.94 25.33 -7.71
C GLY A 177 -16.85 26.29 -6.50
N PRO A 178 -15.78 27.08 -6.36
CA PRO A 178 -15.69 28.03 -5.25
C PRO A 178 -16.83 29.04 -5.29
N ARG A 179 -17.38 29.35 -4.12
CA ARG A 179 -18.38 30.38 -3.88
C ARG A 179 -17.91 31.26 -2.74
N THR A 180 -17.96 32.56 -2.93
CA THR A 180 -17.66 33.53 -1.87
C THR A 180 -18.98 34.11 -1.37
N LEU A 181 -19.21 34.01 -0.07
CA LEU A 181 -20.30 34.70 0.62
C LEU A 181 -19.67 35.82 1.45
N CYS A 182 -20.17 37.03 1.26
CA CYS A 182 -19.81 38.20 2.05
C CYS A 182 -21.02 38.59 2.88
N CYS A 183 -20.91 38.50 4.20
CA CYS A 183 -22.01 38.67 5.13
C CYS A 183 -21.86 39.97 5.94
N LEU A 184 -23.00 40.53 6.35
CA LEU A 184 -23.03 41.58 7.36
C LEU A 184 -22.52 41.02 8.71
N VAL A 185 -21.84 41.86 9.48
CA VAL A 185 -21.30 41.54 10.82
C VAL A 185 -22.39 41.42 11.86
#